data_AF-A0A2V9XS65-F1
#
_entry.id   AF-A0A2V9XS65-F1
#
_cell.length_a   1.000
_cell.length_b   1.000
_cell.length_c   1.000
_cell.angle_alpha   90.00
_cell.angle_beta   90.00
_cell.angle_gamma   90.00
#
_symmetry.space_group_name_H-M   'P 1'
#
loop_
_entity.id
_entity.type
_entity.pdbx_description
1 polymer ?
#
loop_
_entity_poly.entity_id
_entity_poly.type
_entity_poly.pdbx_seq_one_letter_code
_entity_poly.pdbx_strand_id
1 'polypeptide(L)'
;MADLNAHFSKKQLACRCCGQLKIDDRLLAGLEALRNQAGAPIIVHDAYRCPEHNEQLGGVRDSEHTRGMAADVNIPGRSLQQMYELALQVPQFAGGGIGAYDGGFLHVDVRDHPSRWARVRGQYVGIQHLIEDPVPAAEKARATRFA
;
A
#
# COMPACT_ATOMS: atom_id res chain seq x y z
N MET A 1 -3.45 0.25 -21.55
CA MET A 1 -2.49 1.35 -21.73
C MET A 1 -2.52 2.18 -20.45
N ALA A 2 -1.35 2.61 -19.97
CA ALA A 2 -1.24 3.54 -18.85
C ALA A 2 -1.45 4.97 -19.37
N ASP A 3 -2.35 5.74 -18.75
CA ASP A 3 -2.75 7.09 -19.17
C ASP A 3 -2.60 8.13 -18.03
N LEU A 4 -1.97 7.74 -16.92
CA LEU A 4 -1.52 8.66 -15.87
C LEU A 4 0.01 8.75 -15.79
N ASN A 5 0.70 7.63 -15.92
CA ASN A 5 2.16 7.55 -15.97
C ASN A 5 2.60 6.29 -16.73
N ALA A 6 3.82 5.80 -16.53
CA ALA A 6 4.36 4.68 -17.29
C ALA A 6 3.57 3.37 -17.08
N HIS A 7 3.02 3.13 -15.89
CA HIS A 7 2.47 1.82 -15.55
C HIS A 7 1.06 1.83 -14.94
N PHE A 8 0.53 3.00 -14.58
CA PHE A 8 -0.81 3.14 -14.02
C PHE A 8 -1.73 3.97 -14.91
N SER A 9 -3.00 3.57 -14.93
CA SER A 9 -4.07 4.21 -15.69
C SER A 9 -5.12 4.85 -14.79
N LYS A 10 -5.85 5.83 -15.32
CA LYS A 10 -7.03 6.44 -14.69
C LYS A 10 -8.03 5.37 -14.29
N LYS A 11 -8.27 4.39 -15.17
CA LYS A 11 -9.19 3.29 -14.90
C LYS A 11 -8.79 2.45 -13.69
N GLN A 12 -7.49 2.25 -13.46
CA GLN A 12 -7.00 1.50 -12.31
C GLN A 12 -7.12 2.27 -11.00
N LEU A 13 -7.03 3.61 -11.05
CA LEU A 13 -6.98 4.45 -9.85
C LEU A 13 -8.30 5.18 -9.53
N ALA A 14 -9.24 5.23 -10.48
CA ALA A 14 -10.56 5.83 -10.30
C ALA A 14 -11.44 4.97 -9.39
N CYS A 15 -12.42 5.61 -8.76
CA CYS A 15 -13.44 4.95 -7.97
C CYS A 15 -14.21 3.95 -8.82
N ARG A 16 -14.25 2.69 -8.37
CA ARG A 16 -14.90 1.60 -9.11
C ARG A 16 -16.42 1.77 -9.24
N CYS A 17 -17.08 2.49 -8.32
CA CYS A 17 -18.53 2.65 -8.39
C CYS A 17 -18.97 3.67 -9.46
N CYS A 18 -18.26 4.78 -9.60
CA CYS A 18 -18.72 5.95 -10.37
C CYS A 18 -17.71 6.46 -11.40
N GLY A 19 -16.50 5.91 -11.44
CA GLY A 19 -15.43 6.31 -12.36
C GLY A 19 -14.78 7.66 -12.03
N GLN A 20 -15.18 8.34 -10.94
CA GLN A 20 -14.51 9.56 -10.51
C GLN A 20 -13.05 9.30 -10.16
N LEU A 21 -12.17 10.23 -10.49
CA LEU A 21 -10.75 10.14 -10.20
C LEU A 21 -10.32 11.37 -9.39
N LYS A 22 -9.76 11.10 -8.21
CA LYS A 22 -9.03 12.07 -7.40
C LYS A 22 -7.80 11.33 -6.86
N ILE A 23 -6.60 11.78 -7.25
CA ILE A 23 -5.36 11.13 -6.86
C ILE A 23 -4.32 12.19 -6.49
N ASP A 24 -3.62 11.98 -5.37
CA ASP A 24 -2.48 12.81 -4.95
C ASP A 24 -1.25 12.41 -5.77
N ASP A 25 -0.52 13.40 -6.29
CA ASP A 25 0.67 13.16 -7.12
C ASP A 25 1.77 12.40 -6.35
N ARG A 26 1.86 12.58 -5.02
CA ARG A 26 2.80 11.82 -4.17
C ARG A 26 2.44 10.33 -4.15
N LEU A 27 1.15 9.99 -4.11
CA LEU A 27 0.72 8.60 -4.18
C LEU A 27 1.07 8.01 -5.55
N LEU A 28 0.81 8.74 -6.63
CA LEU A 28 1.14 8.28 -7.98
C LEU A 28 2.64 8.03 -8.15
N ALA A 29 3.48 8.95 -7.65
CA ALA A 29 4.93 8.81 -7.63
C ALA A 29 5.40 7.63 -6.74
N GLY A 30 4.79 7.45 -5.57
CA GLY A 30 5.08 6.35 -4.66
C GLY A 30 4.75 4.98 -5.27
N LEU A 31 3.63 4.86 -5.99
CA LEU A 31 3.24 3.63 -6.67
C LEU A 31 4.22 3.25 -7.79
N GLU A 32 4.70 4.23 -8.56
CA GLU A 32 5.74 4.00 -9.57
C GLU A 32 7.07 3.60 -8.95
N ALA A 33 7.49 4.28 -7.88
CA ALA A 33 8.69 3.91 -7.14
C ALA A 33 8.59 2.48 -6.60
N LEU A 34 7.46 2.12 -5.99
CA LEU A 34 7.22 0.76 -5.47
C LEU A 34 7.30 -0.28 -6.58
N ARG A 35 6.71 0.00 -7.74
CA ARG A 35 6.74 -0.90 -8.89
C ARG A 35 8.17 -1.13 -9.37
N ASN A 36 8.93 -0.04 -9.51
CA ASN A 36 10.32 -0.09 -9.96
C ASN A 36 11.19 -0.87 -8.96
N GLN A 37 11.02 -0.64 -7.66
CA GLN A 37 11.72 -1.39 -6.60
C GLN A 37 11.34 -2.87 -6.59
N ALA A 38 10.06 -3.19 -6.80
CA ALA A 38 9.59 -4.57 -6.85
C ALA A 38 10.11 -5.34 -8.07
N GLY A 39 10.46 -4.64 -9.15
CA GLY A 39 10.81 -5.21 -10.44
C GLY A 39 9.65 -6.03 -11.06
N ALA A 40 8.42 -5.79 -10.62
CA ALA A 40 7.26 -6.61 -10.91
C ALA A 40 5.98 -5.77 -11.03
N PRO A 41 4.94 -6.29 -11.71
CA PRO A 41 3.64 -5.62 -11.74
C PRO A 41 3.01 -5.43 -10.37
N ILE A 42 2.38 -4.25 -10.17
CA ILE A 42 1.53 -3.97 -9.02
C ILE A 42 0.08 -4.06 -9.46
N ILE A 43 -0.70 -4.87 -8.75
CA ILE A 43 -2.16 -4.92 -8.87
C ILE A 43 -2.74 -3.91 -7.88
N VAL A 44 -3.53 -2.96 -8.38
CA VAL A 44 -4.28 -2.01 -7.53
C VAL A 44 -5.71 -2.55 -7.37
N HIS A 45 -6.06 -2.94 -6.15
CA HIS A 45 -7.41 -3.34 -5.79
C HIS A 45 -8.32 -2.13 -5.71
N ASP A 46 -7.93 -1.10 -4.98
CA ASP A 46 -8.65 0.16 -4.91
C ASP A 46 -7.67 1.32 -4.72
N ALA A 47 -8.01 2.51 -5.22
CA ALA A 47 -7.30 3.73 -4.91
C ALA A 47 -8.30 4.80 -4.46
N TYR A 48 -8.76 5.68 -5.35
CA TYR A 48 -9.80 6.62 -4.95
C TYR A 48 -11.12 5.90 -4.65
N ARG A 49 -11.77 6.25 -3.53
CA ARG A 49 -13.16 5.88 -3.24
C ARG A 49 -13.97 7.13 -3.01
N CYS A 50 -15.08 7.33 -3.72
CA CYS A 50 -16.01 8.39 -3.34
C CYS A 50 -16.59 8.10 -1.94
N PRO A 51 -17.07 9.11 -1.20
CA PRO A 51 -17.57 8.92 0.16
C PRO A 51 -18.64 7.83 0.28
N GLU A 52 -19.58 7.78 -0.67
CA GLU A 52 -20.66 6.79 -0.72
C GLU A 52 -20.11 5.36 -0.89
N HIS A 53 -19.19 5.14 -1.83
CA HIS A 53 -18.56 3.83 -2.03
C HIS A 53 -17.72 3.41 -0.82
N ASN A 54 -17.03 4.36 -0.19
CA ASN A 54 -16.27 4.09 1.02
C ASN A 54 -17.18 3.64 2.17
N GLU A 55 -18.34 4.28 2.37
CA GLU A 55 -19.33 3.87 3.37
C GLU A 55 -19.91 2.47 3.08
N GLN A 56 -20.25 2.19 1.81
CA GLN A 56 -20.76 0.87 1.39
C GLN A 56 -19.78 -0.27 1.68
N LEU A 57 -18.48 -0.01 1.60
CA LEU A 57 -17.42 -0.98 1.93
C LEU A 57 -17.05 -1.02 3.42
N GLY A 58 -17.78 -0.30 4.28
CA GLY A 58 -17.49 -0.20 5.71
C GLY A 58 -16.20 0.56 6.02
N GLY A 59 -15.81 1.47 5.13
CA GLY A 59 -14.67 2.36 5.29
C GLY A 59 -14.90 3.40 6.37
N VAL A 60 -13.82 3.87 6.98
CA VAL A 60 -13.88 4.92 8.01
C VAL A 60 -14.09 6.29 7.35
N ARG A 61 -14.74 7.22 8.08
CA ARG A 61 -15.11 8.56 7.57
C ARG A 61 -13.90 9.36 7.07
N ASP A 62 -12.77 9.26 7.77
CA ASP A 62 -11.52 9.97 7.48
C ASP A 62 -10.51 9.10 6.71
N SER A 63 -11.01 8.22 5.82
CA SER A 63 -10.16 7.34 5.02
C SER A 63 -9.32 8.10 4.00
N GLU A 64 -8.05 7.77 3.89
CA GLU A 64 -7.16 8.36 2.88
C GLU A 64 -7.59 8.01 1.44
N HIS A 65 -8.39 6.96 1.23
CA HIS A 65 -8.98 6.66 -0.08
C HIS A 65 -9.96 7.75 -0.54
N THR A 66 -10.74 8.36 0.37
CA THR A 66 -11.69 9.44 0.01
C THR A 66 -10.99 10.76 -0.24
N ARG A 67 -9.72 10.88 0.17
CA ARG A 67 -8.85 12.01 -0.13
C ARG A 67 -8.03 11.81 -1.41
N GLY A 68 -8.01 10.60 -1.97
CA GLY A 68 -7.17 10.26 -3.13
C GLY A 68 -5.71 10.01 -2.76
N MET A 69 -5.44 9.73 -1.48
CA MET A 69 -4.10 9.62 -0.91
C MET A 69 -3.70 8.17 -0.58
N ALA A 70 -4.59 7.19 -0.79
CA ALA A 70 -4.32 5.78 -0.55
C ALA A 70 -4.56 4.88 -1.75
N ALA A 71 -3.89 3.72 -1.73
CA ALA A 71 -4.17 2.58 -2.59
C ALA A 71 -4.02 1.25 -1.83
N ASP A 72 -4.92 0.32 -2.12
CA ASP A 72 -4.84 -1.09 -1.72
C ASP A 72 -4.15 -1.86 -2.86
N VAL A 73 -2.98 -2.44 -2.58
CA VAL A 73 -2.07 -3.01 -3.59
C VAL A 73 -1.62 -4.42 -3.27
N ASN A 74 -1.44 -5.23 -4.31
CA ASN A 74 -0.82 -6.54 -4.25
C ASN A 74 0.32 -6.64 -5.28
N ILE A 75 1.41 -7.30 -4.90
CA ILE A 75 2.53 -7.63 -5.79
C ILE A 75 2.55 -9.16 -5.95
N PRO A 76 2.10 -9.71 -7.09
CA PRO A 76 2.03 -11.14 -7.29
C PRO A 76 3.36 -11.84 -7.02
N GLY A 77 3.30 -12.98 -6.30
CA GLY A 77 4.48 -13.76 -5.93
C GLY A 77 5.28 -13.19 -4.76
N ARG A 78 4.81 -12.12 -4.10
CA ARG A 78 5.42 -11.59 -2.87
C ARG A 78 4.54 -11.86 -1.65
N SER A 79 5.17 -12.19 -0.53
CA SER A 79 4.48 -12.26 0.77
C SER A 79 4.15 -10.86 1.30
N LEU A 80 3.22 -10.77 2.27
CA LEU A 80 2.94 -9.50 2.98
C LEU A 80 4.22 -8.87 3.55
N GLN A 81 5.11 -9.67 4.13
CA GLN A 81 6.42 -9.24 4.63
C GLN A 81 7.26 -8.58 3.53
N GLN A 82 7.41 -9.25 2.38
CA GLN A 82 8.21 -8.73 1.28
C GLN A 82 7.61 -7.46 0.68
N MET A 83 6.28 -7.39 0.54
CA MET A 83 5.60 -6.18 0.09
C MET A 83 5.82 -5.02 1.08
N TYR A 84 5.80 -5.32 2.38
CA TYR A 84 6.01 -4.33 3.43
C TYR A 84 7.43 -3.76 3.40
N GLU A 85 8.44 -4.64 3.29
CA GLU A 85 9.85 -4.24 3.17
C GLU A 85 10.13 -3.41 1.90
N LEU A 86 9.44 -3.70 0.80
CA LEU A 86 9.51 -2.88 -0.42
C LEU A 86 8.84 -1.51 -0.21
N ALA A 87 7.67 -1.47 0.42
CA ALA A 87 6.96 -0.22 0.70
C ALA A 87 7.76 0.70 1.65
N LEU A 88 8.50 0.14 2.62
CA LEU A 88 9.40 0.90 3.49
C LEU A 88 10.57 1.56 2.75
N GLN A 89 10.94 1.07 1.56
CA GLN A 89 12.00 1.68 0.74
C GLN A 89 11.49 2.85 -0.10
N VAL A 90 10.18 3.09 -0.11
CA VAL A 90 9.54 4.20 -0.84
C VAL A 90 9.27 5.33 0.15
N PRO A 91 9.96 6.49 0.05
CA PRO A 91 9.87 7.56 1.05
C PRO A 91 8.43 8.03 1.33
N GLN A 92 7.58 8.09 0.31
CA GLN A 92 6.19 8.50 0.40
C GLN A 92 5.37 7.57 1.32
N PHE A 93 5.64 6.26 1.29
CA PHE A 93 4.94 5.27 2.10
C PHE A 93 5.63 5.03 3.45
N ALA A 94 6.96 5.12 3.48
CA ALA A 94 7.74 5.10 4.71
C ALA A 94 7.30 6.22 5.66
N GLY A 95 7.15 7.44 5.13
CA GLY A 95 6.65 8.61 5.85
C GLY A 95 5.13 8.67 6.03
N GLY A 96 4.38 7.87 5.28
CA GLY A 96 2.92 7.80 5.34
C GLY A 96 2.39 6.52 6.01
N GLY A 97 1.19 6.07 5.63
CA GLY A 97 0.55 4.88 6.19
C GLY A 97 0.88 3.60 5.42
N ILE A 98 1.10 2.49 6.13
CA ILE A 98 1.17 1.15 5.56
C ILE A 98 0.34 0.19 6.44
N GLY A 99 -0.67 -0.43 5.86
CA GLY A 99 -1.53 -1.42 6.51
C GLY A 99 -1.41 -2.80 5.86
N ALA A 100 -1.31 -3.87 6.65
CA ALA A 100 -1.31 -5.24 6.14
C ALA A 100 -2.68 -5.90 6.30
N TYR A 101 -3.17 -6.62 5.29
CA TYR A 101 -4.49 -7.25 5.32
C TYR A 101 -4.34 -8.75 5.10
N ASP A 102 -5.04 -9.55 5.91
CA ASP A 102 -5.00 -11.03 5.84
C ASP A 102 -5.59 -11.61 4.54
N GLY A 103 -6.23 -10.76 3.72
CA GLY A 103 -6.55 -11.03 2.32
C GLY A 103 -5.37 -11.00 1.34
N GLY A 104 -4.14 -10.76 1.82
CA GLY A 104 -2.92 -10.83 1.01
C GLY A 104 -2.55 -9.56 0.24
N PHE A 105 -2.98 -8.39 0.71
CA PHE A 105 -2.64 -7.09 0.10
C PHE A 105 -2.21 -6.08 1.17
N LEU A 106 -1.60 -4.99 0.72
CA LEU A 106 -1.24 -3.85 1.56
C LEU A 106 -2.10 -2.64 1.23
N HIS A 107 -2.52 -1.91 2.26
CA HIS A 107 -2.87 -0.50 2.14
C HIS A 107 -1.58 0.32 2.16
N VAL A 108 -1.41 1.26 1.23
CA VAL A 108 -0.36 2.28 1.27
C VAL A 108 -0.97 3.66 1.10
N ASP A 109 -0.50 4.65 1.86
CA ASP A 109 -0.94 6.03 1.72
C ASP A 109 0.16 7.05 2.02
N VAL A 110 -0.10 8.30 1.62
CA VAL A 110 0.85 9.42 1.68
C VAL A 110 0.45 10.50 2.69
N ARG A 111 -0.24 10.11 3.78
CA ARG A 111 -0.52 11.03 4.90
C ARG A 111 0.79 11.59 5.47
N ASP A 112 0.71 12.71 6.19
CA ASP A 112 1.91 13.44 6.63
C ASP A 112 2.57 12.88 7.92
N HIS A 113 2.21 11.66 8.34
CA HIS A 113 2.81 10.98 9.48
C HIS A 113 2.84 9.45 9.31
N PRO A 114 3.86 8.75 9.83
CA PRO A 114 3.91 7.31 9.75
C PRO A 114 2.79 6.63 10.53
N SER A 115 2.14 5.64 9.93
CA SER A 115 1.18 4.78 10.62
C SER A 115 1.29 3.33 10.13
N ARG A 116 1.24 2.37 11.06
CA ARG A 116 1.41 0.94 10.79
C ARG A 116 0.34 0.13 11.50
N TRP A 117 -0.42 -0.66 10.75
CA TRP A 117 -1.49 -1.49 11.30
C TRP A 117 -1.65 -2.78 10.50
N ALA A 118 -2.41 -3.72 11.05
CA ALA A 118 -2.92 -4.86 10.32
C ALA A 118 -4.44 -4.95 10.44
N ARG A 119 -5.08 -5.61 9.48
CA ARG A 119 -6.48 -6.01 9.56
C ARG A 119 -6.58 -7.51 9.41
N VAL A 120 -7.06 -8.18 10.46
CA VAL A 120 -7.18 -9.64 10.55
C VAL A 120 -8.62 -9.98 10.88
N ARG A 121 -9.27 -10.80 10.06
CA ARG A 121 -10.67 -11.22 10.20
C ARG A 121 -11.61 -10.03 10.43
N GLY A 122 -11.36 -8.94 9.70
CA GLY A 122 -12.13 -7.70 9.76
C GLY A 122 -11.76 -6.74 10.89
N GLN A 123 -10.91 -7.14 11.85
CA GLN A 123 -10.52 -6.32 13.01
C GLN A 123 -9.17 -5.62 12.78
N TYR A 124 -9.07 -4.36 13.18
CA TYR A 124 -7.80 -3.63 13.20
C TYR A 124 -6.97 -4.03 14.40
N VAL A 125 -5.72 -4.44 14.15
CA VAL A 125 -4.75 -4.89 15.14
C VAL A 125 -3.37 -4.29 14.84
N GLY A 126 -2.40 -4.49 15.73
CA GLY A 126 -1.02 -4.09 15.47
C GLY A 126 -0.43 -4.84 14.27
N ILE A 127 0.40 -4.16 13.47
CA ILE A 127 0.98 -4.70 12.23
C ILE A 127 1.72 -6.03 12.44
N GLN A 128 2.23 -6.26 13.66
CA GLN A 128 2.95 -7.47 14.08
C GLN A 128 2.14 -8.78 13.96
N HIS A 129 0.82 -8.69 13.77
CA HIS A 129 0.00 -9.88 13.56
C HIS A 129 0.18 -10.49 12.16
N LEU A 130 0.68 -9.71 11.20
CA LEU A 130 0.87 -10.15 9.81
C LEU A 130 2.29 -9.91 9.29
N ILE A 131 3.06 -9.07 9.98
CA ILE A 131 4.39 -8.62 9.57
C ILE A 131 5.34 -8.84 10.74
N GLU A 132 6.49 -9.46 10.49
CA GLU A 132 7.55 -9.55 11.48
C GLU A 132 8.36 -8.25 11.47
N ASP A 133 8.82 -7.80 12.65
CA ASP A 133 9.69 -6.64 12.74
C ASP A 133 10.90 -6.84 11.84
N PRO A 134 11.26 -5.84 11.01
CA PRO A 134 12.42 -5.97 10.15
C PRO A 134 13.65 -6.17 11.03
N VAL A 135 14.24 -7.38 10.93
CA VAL A 135 15.47 -7.75 11.63
C VAL A 135 16.51 -6.65 11.38
N PRO A 136 17.08 -6.02 12.43
CA PRO A 136 18.08 -4.99 12.27
C PRO A 136 19.20 -5.46 11.34
N ALA A 137 19.64 -4.61 10.42
CA ALA A 137 20.67 -4.97 9.43
C ALA A 137 21.95 -5.56 10.06
N ALA A 138 22.23 -5.22 11.32
CA ALA A 138 23.34 -5.76 12.11
C ALA A 138 23.27 -7.28 12.33
N GLU A 139 22.07 -7.89 12.39
CA GLU A 139 21.93 -9.34 12.59
C GLU A 139 22.02 -10.13 11.28
N LYS A 140 21.59 -9.54 10.15
CA LYS A 140 21.73 -10.16 8.81
C LYS A 140 23.21 -10.39 8.43
N ALA A 141 24.12 -9.52 8.86
CA ALA A 141 25.56 -9.65 8.60
C ALA A 141 26.27 -10.72 9.46
N ARG A 142 25.67 -11.17 10.58
CA ARG A 142 26.22 -12.24 11.43
C ARG A 142 25.90 -13.63 10.89
N ALA A 143 24.74 -13.80 10.26
CA ALA A 143 24.33 -15.09 9.70
C ALA A 143 25.15 -15.51 8.46
N THR A 144 25.76 -14.56 7.75
CA THR A 144 26.59 -14.83 6.55
C THR A 144 28.07 -15.12 6.85
N ARG A 145 28.49 -15.08 8.12
CA ARG A 145 29.89 -15.34 8.53
C ARG A 145 30.15 -16.74 9.08
N PHE A 146 29.13 -17.61 9.11
CA PHE A 146 29.24 -18.99 9.59
C PHE A 146 28.71 -20.03 8.58
N ALA A 147 28.61 -19.66 7.29
CA ALA A 147 28.28 -20.57 6.19
C ALA A 147 29.49 -20.72 5.26
#